data_AF-A0A1H4BBC2-F1
#
_entry.id   AF-A0A1H4BBC2-F1
#
_cell.length_a   1.000
_cell.length_b   1.000
_cell.length_c   1.000
_cell.angle_alpha   90.00
_cell.angle_beta   90.00
_cell.angle_gamma   90.00
#
_symmetry.space_group_name_H-M   'P 1'
#
loop_
_entity.id
_entity.type
_entity.pdbx_description
1 polymer ?
#
loop_
_entity_poly.entity_id
_entity_poly.type
_entity_poly.pdbx_seq_one_letter_code
_entity_poly.pdbx_strand_id
1 'polypeptide(L)'
;MPLRRFGRPGLIGMAARTAVVAGTATAVAGGVQHHQQQKYQNQYEQEQYEQQQAAQQAQEAQAQQQAAAQQAAAQQAAAQQQAAPEDDMMTRLQQLATLHTQGVLTDEEFSAAKAKLLT
;
A
#
# COMPACT_ATOMS: atom_id res chain seq x y z
N MET A 1 -94.74 -8.79 23.13
CA MET A 1 -93.27 -8.98 23.27
C MET A 1 -92.68 -9.29 21.89
N PRO A 2 -91.85 -8.43 21.27
CA PRO A 2 -91.04 -8.86 20.14
C PRO A 2 -89.62 -9.25 20.59
N LEU A 3 -89.21 -10.44 20.16
CA LEU A 3 -87.96 -11.13 20.49
C LEU A 3 -86.73 -10.43 19.90
N ARG A 4 -85.77 -10.07 20.76
CA ARG A 4 -84.43 -9.62 20.37
C ARG A 4 -83.64 -10.79 19.76
N ARG A 5 -83.33 -10.72 18.47
CA ARG A 5 -82.35 -11.62 17.83
C ARG A 5 -80.95 -11.13 18.18
N PHE A 6 -80.25 -11.87 19.05
CA PHE A 6 -78.79 -11.72 19.19
C PHE A 6 -78.13 -12.26 17.93
N GLY A 7 -77.61 -11.35 17.11
CA GLY A 7 -76.77 -11.67 15.95
C GLY A 7 -75.53 -12.41 16.41
N ARG A 8 -75.36 -13.61 15.86
CA ARG A 8 -74.22 -14.51 16.06
C ARG A 8 -72.91 -13.74 15.80
N PRO A 9 -71.82 -13.99 16.55
CA PRO A 9 -70.53 -13.37 16.28
C PRO A 9 -70.12 -13.73 14.84
N GLY A 10 -70.27 -12.75 13.94
CA GLY A 10 -70.07 -12.94 12.52
C GLY A 10 -68.60 -13.23 12.22
N LEU A 11 -68.37 -14.01 11.16
CA LEU A 11 -67.04 -14.26 10.57
C LEU A 11 -66.23 -12.97 10.35
N ILE A 12 -66.92 -11.83 10.22
CA ILE A 12 -66.37 -10.48 10.12
C ILE A 12 -65.58 -10.08 11.38
N GLY A 13 -66.05 -10.43 12.59
CA GLY A 13 -65.34 -10.14 13.85
C GLY A 13 -64.08 -10.98 14.05
N MET A 14 -64.06 -12.19 13.49
CA MET A 14 -62.89 -13.09 13.48
C MET A 14 -61.83 -12.62 12.47
N ALA A 15 -62.24 -12.22 11.26
CA ALA A 15 -61.34 -11.69 10.23
C ALA A 15 -60.69 -10.35 10.63
N ALA A 16 -61.43 -9.47 11.32
CA ALA A 16 -60.87 -8.22 11.81
C ALA A 16 -59.80 -8.42 12.91
N ARG A 17 -59.99 -9.42 13.80
CA ARG A 17 -59.01 -9.71 14.87
C ARG A 17 -57.75 -10.38 14.36
N THR A 18 -57.83 -11.24 13.33
CA THR A 18 -56.62 -11.82 12.71
C THR A 18 -55.86 -10.78 11.90
N ALA A 19 -56.53 -9.82 11.26
CA ALA A 19 -55.86 -8.74 10.53
C ALA A 19 -55.01 -7.84 11.45
N VAL A 20 -55.49 -7.53 12.66
CA VAL A 20 -54.73 -6.71 13.63
C VAL A 20 -53.56 -7.49 14.23
N VAL A 21 -53.77 -8.76 14.61
CA VAL A 21 -52.71 -9.61 15.18
C VAL A 21 -51.65 -9.98 14.12
N ALA A 22 -52.07 -10.28 12.88
CA ALA A 22 -51.16 -10.52 11.76
C ALA A 22 -50.44 -9.24 11.32
N GLY A 23 -51.10 -8.08 11.37
CA GLY A 23 -50.52 -6.78 11.03
C GLY A 23 -49.39 -6.33 11.97
N THR A 24 -49.44 -6.72 13.25
CA THR A 24 -48.32 -6.49 14.18
C THR A 24 -47.23 -7.54 14.09
N ALA A 25 -47.57 -8.78 13.70
CA ALA A 25 -46.59 -9.85 13.49
C ALA A 25 -45.68 -9.58 12.29
N THR A 26 -46.21 -9.02 11.19
CA THR A 26 -45.41 -8.57 10.04
C THR A 26 -44.55 -7.35 10.36
N ALA A 27 -45.01 -6.44 11.21
CA ALA A 27 -44.21 -5.28 11.64
C ALA A 27 -43.00 -5.68 12.50
N VAL A 28 -43.16 -6.64 13.42
CA VAL A 28 -42.06 -7.13 14.27
C VAL A 28 -41.14 -8.10 13.52
N ALA A 29 -41.68 -8.99 12.69
CA ALA A 29 -40.87 -9.87 11.83
C ALA A 29 -40.08 -9.08 10.77
N GLY A 30 -40.69 -8.05 10.18
CA GLY A 30 -40.03 -7.12 9.27
C GLY A 30 -38.93 -6.31 9.97
N GLY A 31 -39.13 -5.90 11.22
CA GLY A 31 -38.12 -5.18 12.01
C GLY A 31 -36.87 -6.01 12.30
N VAL A 32 -37.03 -7.28 12.71
CA VAL A 32 -35.88 -8.18 12.96
C VAL A 32 -35.18 -8.55 11.65
N GLN A 33 -35.93 -8.81 10.58
CA GLN A 33 -35.35 -9.07 9.25
C GLN A 33 -34.57 -7.85 8.74
N HIS A 34 -35.10 -6.63 8.92
CA HIS A 34 -34.43 -5.40 8.54
C HIS A 34 -33.17 -5.14 9.39
N HIS A 35 -33.23 -5.37 10.70
CA HIS A 35 -32.07 -5.23 11.58
C HIS A 35 -30.96 -6.23 11.25
N GLN A 36 -31.34 -7.49 10.96
CA GLN A 36 -30.39 -8.50 10.53
C GLN A 36 -29.77 -8.13 9.16
N GLN A 37 -30.57 -7.62 8.22
CA GLN A 37 -30.09 -7.17 6.91
C GLN A 37 -29.18 -5.92 7.01
N GLN A 38 -29.49 -4.99 7.92
CA GLN A 38 -28.61 -3.85 8.26
C GLN A 38 -27.30 -4.33 8.88
N LYS A 39 -27.33 -5.32 9.78
CA LYS A 39 -26.12 -5.88 10.37
C LYS A 39 -25.22 -6.51 9.30
N TYR A 40 -25.79 -7.21 8.33
CA TYR A 40 -25.02 -7.76 7.20
C TYR A 40 -24.47 -6.67 6.27
N GLN A 41 -25.26 -5.62 5.98
CA GLN A 41 -24.78 -4.46 5.21
C GLN A 41 -23.62 -3.74 5.92
N ASN A 42 -23.77 -3.46 7.22
CA ASN A 42 -22.75 -2.78 8.01
C ASN A 42 -21.45 -3.61 8.10
N GLN A 43 -21.56 -4.94 8.25
CA GLN A 43 -20.38 -5.82 8.24
C GLN A 43 -19.68 -5.77 6.88
N TYR A 44 -20.43 -5.80 5.78
CA TYR A 44 -19.87 -5.74 4.44
C TYR A 44 -19.18 -4.39 4.14
N GLU A 45 -19.80 -3.28 4.56
CA GLU A 45 -19.20 -1.94 4.46
C GLU A 45 -17.93 -1.83 5.33
N GLN A 46 -17.96 -2.38 6.54
CA GLN A 46 -16.81 -2.39 7.43
C GLN A 46 -15.65 -3.19 6.84
N GLU A 47 -15.90 -4.40 6.33
CA GLU A 47 -14.88 -5.22 5.67
C GLU A 47 -14.28 -4.53 4.44
N GLN A 48 -15.10 -3.84 3.63
CA GLN A 48 -14.57 -3.03 2.52
C GLN A 48 -13.68 -1.89 3.00
N TYR A 49 -14.09 -1.18 4.05
CA TYR A 49 -13.32 -0.07 4.59
C TYR A 49 -11.98 -0.54 5.18
N GLU A 50 -11.98 -1.65 5.90
CA GLU A 50 -10.77 -2.28 6.44
C GLU A 50 -9.83 -2.76 5.32
N GLN A 51 -10.38 -3.38 4.26
CA GLN A 51 -9.57 -3.82 3.13
C GLN A 51 -8.94 -2.62 2.39
N GLN A 52 -9.68 -1.52 2.23
CA GLN A 52 -9.16 -0.31 1.60
C GLN A 52 -8.07 0.35 2.45
N GLN A 53 -8.22 0.39 3.78
CA GLN A 53 -7.17 0.86 4.69
C GLN A 53 -5.92 0.00 4.63
N ALA A 54 -6.08 -1.32 4.65
CA ALA A 54 -4.95 -2.26 4.56
C ALA A 54 -4.19 -2.10 3.23
N ALA A 55 -4.91 -1.89 2.12
CA ALA A 55 -4.30 -1.64 0.82
C ALA A 55 -3.51 -0.32 0.79
N GLN A 56 -4.04 0.77 1.36
CA GLN A 56 -3.32 2.04 1.48
C GLN A 56 -2.05 1.90 2.32
N GLN A 57 -2.15 1.25 3.48
CA GLN A 57 -1.01 1.08 4.39
C GLN A 57 0.08 0.20 3.76
N ALA A 58 -0.29 -0.83 2.99
CA ALA A 58 0.66 -1.64 2.24
C ALA A 58 1.37 -0.82 1.13
N GLN A 59 0.64 0.06 0.46
CA GLN A 59 1.21 0.92 -0.59
C GLN A 59 2.20 1.95 0.00
N GLU A 60 1.88 2.56 1.15
CA GLU A 60 2.79 3.47 1.85
C GLU A 60 4.06 2.76 2.34
N ALA A 61 3.93 1.56 2.91
CA ALA A 61 5.07 0.77 3.34
C ALA A 61 6.01 0.42 2.17
N GLN A 62 5.44 0.04 1.02
CA GLN A 62 6.22 -0.26 -0.17
C GLN A 62 6.94 0.99 -0.71
N ALA A 63 6.26 2.15 -0.74
CA ALA A 63 6.85 3.41 -1.17
C ALA A 63 8.01 3.83 -0.25
N GLN A 64 7.86 3.67 1.07
CA GLN A 64 8.89 4.02 2.04
C GLN A 64 10.13 3.11 1.89
N GLN A 65 9.93 1.82 1.64
CA GLN A 65 11.03 0.89 1.41
C GLN A 65 11.78 1.19 0.10
N GLN A 66 11.06 1.59 -0.96
CA GLN A 66 11.67 1.99 -2.23
C GLN A 66 12.49 3.28 -2.08
N ALA A 67 11.98 4.27 -1.35
CA ALA A 67 12.70 5.52 -1.07
C ALA A 67 13.99 5.27 -0.27
N ALA A 68 13.91 4.41 0.76
CA ALA A 68 15.09 4.03 1.56
C ALA A 68 16.15 3.31 0.72
N ALA A 69 15.75 2.39 -0.17
CA ALA A 69 16.67 1.70 -1.06
C ALA A 69 17.36 2.66 -2.05
N GLN A 70 16.61 3.63 -2.58
CA GLN A 70 17.17 4.64 -3.49
C GLN A 70 18.19 5.54 -2.78
N GLN A 71 17.92 5.93 -1.54
CA GLN A 71 18.83 6.75 -0.74
C GLN A 71 20.10 5.98 -0.36
N ALA A 72 19.99 4.69 -0.03
CA ALA A 72 21.14 3.83 0.21
C ALA A 72 22.01 3.64 -1.04
N ALA A 73 21.39 3.42 -2.21
CA ALA A 73 22.11 3.30 -3.48
C ALA A 73 22.85 4.60 -3.85
N ALA A 74 22.25 5.77 -3.62
CA ALA A 74 22.88 7.05 -3.87
C ALA A 74 24.10 7.30 -2.95
N GLN A 75 24.01 6.94 -1.67
CA GLN A 75 25.15 7.03 -0.75
C GLN A 75 26.30 6.09 -1.16
N GLN A 76 25.97 4.88 -1.63
CA GLN A 76 26.98 3.91 -2.05
C GLN A 76 27.68 4.34 -3.35
N ALA A 77 26.95 4.93 -4.30
CA ALA A 77 27.53 5.52 -5.52
C ALA A 77 28.47 6.71 -5.20
N ALA A 78 28.08 7.58 -4.27
CA ALA A 78 28.93 8.69 -3.82
C ALA A 78 30.23 8.21 -3.16
N ALA A 79 30.15 7.16 -2.33
CA ALA A 79 31.35 6.57 -1.70
C ALA A 79 32.30 5.92 -2.72
N GLN A 80 31.79 5.34 -3.81
CA GLN A 80 32.60 4.73 -4.86
C GLN A 80 33.34 5.77 -5.72
N GLN A 81 32.75 6.95 -5.96
CA GLN A 81 33.43 8.03 -6.70
C GLN A 81 34.61 8.64 -5.93
N GLN A 82 34.62 8.56 -4.60
CA GLN A 82 35.71 9.10 -3.79
C GLN A 82 36.95 8.17 -3.74
N ALA A 83 36.78 6.86 -3.98
CA ALA A 83 37.87 5.88 -3.85
C ALA A 83 38.57 5.54 -5.17
N ALA A 84 37.91 5.73 -6.32
CA ALA A 84 38.43 5.28 -7.61
C ALA A 84 39.53 6.15 -8.28
N PRO A 85 39.57 7.49 -8.17
CA PRO A 85 40.50 8.28 -8.98
C PRO A 85 41.94 8.31 -8.42
N GLU A 86 42.11 8.28 -7.09
CA GLU A 86 43.42 8.43 -6.43
C GLU A 86 44.32 7.18 -6.65
N ASP A 87 43.80 5.98 -6.43
CA ASP A 87 44.56 4.73 -6.61
C ASP A 87 44.94 4.49 -8.08
N ASP A 88 44.05 4.84 -9.02
CA ASP A 88 44.30 4.69 -10.45
C ASP A 88 45.36 5.70 -10.93
N MET A 89 45.36 6.93 -10.41
CA MET A 89 46.41 7.92 -10.69
C MET A 89 47.79 7.45 -10.20
N MET A 90 47.88 6.95 -8.96
CA MET A 90 49.16 6.46 -8.41
C MET A 90 49.67 5.24 -9.17
N THR A 91 48.78 4.31 -9.54
CA THR A 91 49.12 3.12 -10.35
C THR A 91 49.67 3.52 -11.73
N ARG A 92 49.06 4.52 -12.39
CA ARG A 92 49.52 5.04 -13.69
C ARG A 92 50.89 5.72 -13.59
N LEU A 93 51.15 6.49 -12.52
CA LEU A 93 52.47 7.09 -12.28
C LEU A 93 53.56 6.01 -12.11
N GLN A 94 53.24 4.90 -11.45
CA GLN A 94 54.18 3.79 -11.23
C GLN A 94 54.47 3.01 -12.53
N GLN A 95 53.47 2.82 -13.41
CA GLN A 95 53.66 2.25 -14.74
C GLN A 95 54.55 3.14 -15.62
N LEU A 96 54.34 4.46 -15.62
CA LEU A 96 55.19 5.40 -16.36
C LEU A 96 56.64 5.37 -15.89
N ALA A 97 56.86 5.32 -14.57
CA ALA A 97 58.21 5.21 -14.01
C ALA A 97 58.90 3.91 -14.46
N THR A 98 58.17 2.80 -14.47
CA THR A 98 58.66 1.49 -14.91
C THR A 98 59.07 1.52 -16.38
N LEU A 99 58.23 2.07 -17.26
CA LEU A 99 58.50 2.20 -18.70
C LEU A 99 59.69 3.13 -18.99
N HIS A 100 59.86 4.19 -18.19
CA HIS A 100 61.01 5.07 -18.25
C HIS A 100 62.32 4.36 -17.84
N THR A 101 62.33 3.62 -16.72
CA THR A 101 63.50 2.82 -16.33
C THR A 101 63.84 1.70 -17.30
N GLN A 102 62.85 1.17 -18.03
CA GLN A 102 63.09 0.19 -19.11
C GLN A 102 63.62 0.84 -20.40
N GLY A 103 63.72 2.18 -20.44
CA GLY A 103 64.16 2.93 -21.61
C GLY A 103 63.14 2.94 -22.76
N VAL A 104 61.88 2.57 -22.49
CA VAL A 104 60.79 2.57 -23.48
C VAL A 104 60.25 3.99 -23.68
N LEU A 105 60.30 4.82 -22.63
CA LEU A 105 59.95 6.24 -22.67
C LEU A 105 61.21 7.09 -22.50
N THR A 106 61.27 8.19 -23.24
CA THR A 106 62.31 9.22 -23.05
C THR A 106 61.98 10.13 -21.85
N ASP A 107 62.97 10.87 -21.33
CA ASP A 107 62.77 11.83 -20.25
C ASP A 107 61.72 12.90 -20.58
N GLU A 108 61.72 13.38 -21.83
CA GLU A 108 60.74 14.34 -22.33
C GLU A 108 59.32 13.77 -22.29
N GLU A 109 59.13 12.55 -22.80
CA GLU A 109 57.81 11.89 -22.83
C GLU A 109 57.30 11.56 -21.43
N PHE A 110 58.20 11.13 -20.52
CA PHE A 110 57.86 10.88 -19.12
C PHE A 110 57.40 12.17 -18.41
N SER A 111 58.10 13.28 -18.63
CA SER A 111 57.75 14.57 -18.01
C SER A 111 56.38 15.09 -18.50
N ALA A 112 56.09 14.95 -19.79
CA ALA A 112 54.83 15.37 -20.39
C ALA A 112 53.65 14.51 -19.90
N ALA A 113 53.85 13.19 -19.79
CA ALA A 113 52.83 12.26 -19.30
C ALA A 113 52.50 12.50 -17.82
N LYS A 114 53.52 12.75 -16.99
CA LYS A 114 53.33 13.10 -15.58
C LYS A 114 52.61 14.44 -15.41
N ALA A 115 52.95 15.47 -16.20
CA ALA A 115 52.25 16.75 -16.17
C ALA A 115 50.77 16.57 -16.52
N LYS A 116 50.45 15.76 -17.53
CA LYS A 116 49.09 15.47 -17.98
C LYS A 116 48.25 14.66 -16.97
N LEU A 117 48.89 13.90 -16.08
CA LEU A 117 48.24 13.14 -15.01
C LEU A 117 47.95 13.98 -13.76
N LEU A 118 48.67 15.09 -13.56
CA LEU A 118 48.56 15.96 -12.38
C LEU A 118 47.80 17.27 -12.63
N THR A 119 47.46 17.56 -13.88
CA THR A 119 46.55 18.64 -14.31
C THR A 119 45.11 18.16 -14.35
#